data_AF-A0A920N9J0-F1
#
_entry.id   AF-A0A920N9J0-F1
#
_cell.length_a   1.000
_cell.length_b   1.000
_cell.length_c   1.000
_cell.angle_alpha   90.00
_cell.angle_beta   90.00
_cell.angle_gamma   90.00
#
_symmetry.space_group_name_H-M   'P 1'
#
loop_
_entity.id
_entity.type
_entity.pdbx_description
1 polymer ?
#
loop_
_entity_poly.entity_id
_entity_poly.type
_entity_poly.pdbx_seq_one_letter_code
_entity_poly.pdbx_strand_id
1 'polypeptide(L)'
;MLTGYLIGISHIDPLLYDLTLERFLPENLRVLPDIDLDFPRAIRDKLISRIHERFGPDFAVLTGMITTYRYKGVLSDLGKVFNLPREDVDRLSKQIQCSDLKFLRREISTYQSLKIVLMYTGGVTLLNYLLNFKGHLKVWGSMSEE
;
A
#
# COMPACT_ATOMS: atom_id res chain seq x y z
N MET A 1 0.96 3.38 -28.00
CA MET A 1 -0.33 3.97 -27.60
C MET A 1 -1.36 4.00 -28.70
N LEU A 2 -1.01 4.43 -29.92
CA LEU A 2 -1.97 4.50 -31.04
C LEU A 2 -2.76 3.20 -31.28
N THR A 3 -2.08 2.06 -31.28
CA THR A 3 -2.76 0.75 -31.41
C THR A 3 -3.81 0.54 -30.32
N GLY A 4 -3.49 0.83 -29.06
CA GLY A 4 -4.42 0.71 -27.94
C GLY A 4 -5.64 1.63 -28.08
N TYR A 5 -5.44 2.84 -28.61
CA TYR A 5 -6.54 3.74 -28.95
C TYR A 5 -7.43 3.17 -30.07
N LEU A 6 -6.82 2.70 -31.17
CA LEU A 6 -7.55 2.16 -32.33
C LEU A 6 -8.37 0.90 -32.02
N ILE A 7 -7.91 0.05 -31.09
CA ILE A 7 -8.65 -1.16 -30.68
C ILE A 7 -9.53 -0.95 -29.45
N GLY A 8 -9.63 0.28 -28.95
CA GLY A 8 -10.52 0.65 -27.84
C GLY A 8 -10.04 0.25 -26.44
N ILE A 9 -8.76 -0.08 -26.26
CA ILE A 9 -8.14 -0.26 -24.93
C ILE A 9 -8.01 1.09 -24.21
N SER A 10 -7.68 2.16 -24.94
CA SER A 10 -7.64 3.54 -24.43
C SER A 10 -8.65 4.39 -25.17
N HIS A 11 -9.30 5.31 -24.45
CA HIS A 11 -10.22 6.29 -25.04
C HIS A 11 -9.56 7.66 -25.30
N ILE A 12 -8.27 7.79 -25.04
CA ILE A 12 -7.50 9.03 -25.22
C ILE A 12 -6.74 8.96 -26.53
N ASP A 13 -6.94 9.94 -27.41
CA ASP A 13 -6.18 10.08 -28.66
C ASP A 13 -4.72 10.43 -28.37
N PRO A 14 -3.76 9.52 -28.62
CA PRO A 14 -2.38 9.75 -28.28
C PRO A 14 -1.69 10.75 -29.19
N LEU A 15 -2.20 10.99 -30.41
CA LEU A 15 -1.61 11.96 -31.33
C LEU A 15 -1.97 13.40 -30.91
N LEU A 16 -3.19 13.60 -30.41
CA LEU A 16 -3.64 14.90 -29.90
C LEU A 16 -2.85 15.36 -28.67
N TYR A 17 -2.44 14.42 -27.82
CA TYR A 17 -1.77 14.69 -26.54
C TYR A 17 -0.28 14.32 -26.52
N ASP A 18 0.33 14.07 -27.68
CA ASP A 18 1.75 13.71 -27.82
C ASP A 18 2.19 12.55 -26.90
N LEU A 19 1.33 11.52 -26.81
CA LEU A 19 1.58 10.32 -26.01
C LEU A 19 2.34 9.28 -26.83
N THR A 20 3.65 9.23 -26.60
CA THR A 20 4.58 8.37 -27.34
C THR A 20 4.47 6.88 -26.96
N LEU A 21 4.88 5.99 -27.88
CA LEU A 21 4.86 4.53 -27.66
C LEU A 21 6.00 4.09 -26.74
N GLU A 22 7.13 4.75 -26.81
CA GLU A 22 8.39 4.47 -26.10
C GLU A 22 8.21 4.52 -24.59
N ARG A 23 7.22 5.29 -24.10
CA ARG A 23 6.81 5.30 -22.69
C ARG A 23 6.19 3.98 -22.25
N PHE A 24 5.49 3.27 -23.15
CA PHE A 24 4.81 2.01 -22.88
C PHE A 24 5.64 0.80 -23.24
N LEU A 25 6.45 0.90 -24.29
CA LEU A 25 7.30 -0.20 -24.77
C LEU A 25 8.66 0.38 -25.20
N PRO A 26 9.63 0.49 -24.27
CA PRO A 26 10.95 0.98 -24.60
C PRO A 26 11.68 0.02 -25.54
N GLU A 27 12.29 0.52 -26.62
CA GLU A 27 12.96 -0.32 -27.63
C GLU A 27 14.12 -1.16 -27.08
N ASN A 28 14.76 -0.68 -26.02
CA ASN A 28 15.92 -1.31 -25.38
C ASN A 28 15.54 -2.36 -24.32
N LEU A 29 14.25 -2.59 -24.06
CA LEU A 29 13.75 -3.53 -23.05
C LEU A 29 12.84 -4.58 -23.69
N ARG A 30 13.28 -5.84 -23.69
CA ARG A 30 12.42 -6.99 -24.03
C ARG A 30 11.58 -7.37 -22.82
N VAL A 31 10.59 -6.54 -22.50
CA VAL A 31 9.65 -6.77 -21.40
C VAL A 31 8.24 -6.81 -21.97
N LEU A 32 7.41 -7.71 -21.43
CA LEU A 32 5.99 -7.74 -21.78
C LEU A 32 5.33 -6.46 -21.21
N PRO A 33 4.57 -5.70 -22.00
CA PRO A 33 3.89 -4.51 -21.48
C PRO A 33 2.80 -4.93 -20.50
N ASP A 34 2.70 -4.22 -19.38
CA ASP A 34 1.62 -4.36 -18.40
C ASP A 34 0.51 -3.35 -18.72
N ILE A 35 -0.73 -3.83 -18.89
CA ILE A 35 -1.87 -3.02 -19.30
C ILE A 35 -2.96 -3.12 -18.23
N ASP A 36 -3.06 -2.07 -17.43
CA ASP A 36 -4.12 -1.92 -16.44
C ASP A 36 -5.39 -1.37 -17.10
N LEU A 37 -6.54 -1.98 -16.79
CA LEU A 37 -7.85 -1.54 -17.24
C LEU A 37 -8.71 -1.11 -16.05
N ASP A 38 -9.19 0.13 -16.09
CA ASP A 38 -10.07 0.68 -15.06
C ASP A 38 -11.55 0.39 -15.37
N PHE A 39 -12.24 -0.21 -14.41
CA PHE A 39 -13.67 -0.46 -14.50
C PHE A 39 -14.41 0.07 -13.27
N PRO A 40 -15.68 0.52 -13.41
CA PRO A 40 -16.51 0.82 -12.26
C PRO A 40 -16.62 -0.38 -11.31
N ARG A 41 -16.53 -0.12 -10.00
CA ARG A 41 -16.57 -1.18 -8.98
C ARG A 41 -17.80 -2.08 -9.11
N ALA A 42 -18.95 -1.51 -9.48
CA ALA A 42 -20.22 -2.21 -9.60
C ALA A 42 -20.24 -3.33 -10.66
N ILE A 43 -19.33 -3.31 -11.64
CA ILE A 43 -19.25 -4.33 -12.70
C ILE A 43 -18.09 -5.30 -12.51
N ARG A 44 -17.22 -5.07 -11.53
CA ARG A 44 -15.96 -5.81 -11.37
C ARG A 44 -16.19 -7.29 -11.17
N ASP A 45 -17.14 -7.66 -10.32
CA ASP A 45 -17.40 -9.07 -10.00
C ASP A 45 -17.96 -9.84 -11.21
N LYS A 46 -18.77 -9.16 -12.02
CA LYS A 46 -19.28 -9.69 -13.30
C LYS A 46 -18.15 -9.88 -14.33
N LEU A 47 -17.20 -8.95 -14.39
CA LEU A 47 -16.05 -9.05 -15.29
C LEU A 47 -15.12 -10.18 -14.89
N ILE A 48 -14.80 -10.30 -13.60
CA ILE A 48 -14.00 -11.40 -13.05
C ILE A 48 -14.65 -12.74 -13.42
N SER A 49 -15.96 -12.89 -13.16
CA SER A 49 -16.70 -14.12 -13.49
C SER A 49 -16.60 -14.46 -14.98
N ARG A 50 -16.76 -13.48 -15.88
CA ARG A 50 -16.64 -13.69 -17.33
C ARG A 50 -15.23 -14.08 -17.78
N ILE A 51 -14.20 -13.55 -17.14
CA ILE A 51 -12.81 -13.93 -17.44
C ILE A 51 -12.62 -15.41 -17.07
N HIS A 52 -13.08 -15.82 -15.89
CA HIS A 52 -13.02 -17.23 -15.47
C HIS A 52 -13.87 -18.15 -16.36
N GLU A 53 -15.07 -17.73 -16.78
CA GLU A 53 -15.90 -18.48 -17.75
C GLU A 53 -15.20 -18.66 -19.10
N ARG A 54 -14.46 -17.63 -19.56
CA ARG A 54 -13.79 -17.64 -20.87
C ARG A 54 -12.51 -18.46 -20.89
N PHE A 55 -11.68 -18.34 -19.86
CA PHE A 55 -10.33 -18.92 -19.84
C PHE A 55 -10.22 -20.16 -18.96
N GLY A 56 -11.19 -20.40 -18.06
CA GLY A 56 -11.18 -21.53 -17.14
C GLY A 56 -10.28 -21.32 -15.91
N PRO A 57 -10.48 -22.12 -14.86
CA PRO A 57 -9.76 -21.97 -13.58
C PRO A 57 -8.27 -22.30 -13.68
N ASP A 58 -7.85 -23.07 -14.69
CA ASP A 58 -6.44 -23.43 -14.89
C ASP A 58 -5.60 -22.28 -15.45
N PHE A 59 -6.25 -21.27 -16.05
CA PHE A 59 -5.60 -20.18 -16.78
C PHE A 59 -5.97 -18.77 -16.28
N ALA A 60 -6.90 -18.65 -15.32
CA ALA A 60 -7.31 -17.38 -14.73
C ALA A 60 -7.39 -17.50 -13.20
N VAL A 61 -6.73 -16.58 -12.49
CA VAL A 61 -6.75 -16.50 -11.03
C VAL A 61 -6.63 -15.05 -10.58
N LEU A 62 -7.26 -14.72 -9.44
CA LEU A 62 -7.06 -13.43 -8.78
C LEU A 62 -5.77 -13.45 -7.97
N THR A 63 -4.94 -12.42 -8.14
CA THR A 63 -3.75 -12.24 -7.33
C THR A 63 -4.11 -11.61 -5.98
N GLY A 64 -3.70 -12.26 -4.89
CA GLY A 64 -3.82 -11.72 -3.54
C GLY A 64 -2.61 -10.86 -3.18
N MET A 65 -2.81 -9.84 -2.35
CA MET A 65 -1.72 -9.07 -1.75
C MET A 65 -1.45 -9.57 -0.33
N ILE A 66 -0.19 -9.88 -0.04
CA ILE A 66 0.24 -10.10 1.35
C ILE A 66 0.43 -8.75 2.01
N THR A 67 -0.41 -8.43 2.98
CA THR A 67 -0.23 -7.23 3.78
C THR A 67 0.69 -7.52 4.96
N THR A 68 1.58 -6.58 5.27
CA THR A 68 2.41 -6.65 6.47
C THR A 68 1.85 -5.72 7.54
N TYR A 69 1.96 -6.13 8.80
CA TYR A 69 1.59 -5.30 9.92
C TYR A 69 2.51 -4.07 9.97
N ARG A 70 1.91 -2.88 9.81
CA ARG A 70 2.64 -1.61 9.65
C ARG A 70 2.89 -0.96 11.00
N TYR A 71 3.93 -0.11 11.07
CA TYR A 71 4.32 0.62 12.28
C TYR A 71 3.19 1.43 12.93
N LYS A 72 2.26 1.97 12.13
CA LYS A 72 1.08 2.67 12.65
C LYS A 72 0.16 1.76 13.47
N GLY A 73 0.01 0.51 13.05
CA GLY A 73 -0.71 -0.52 13.81
C GLY A 73 0.01 -0.79 15.13
N VAL A 74 1.32 -1.05 15.08
CA VAL A 74 2.15 -1.30 16.27
C VAL A 74 2.04 -0.15 17.28
N LEU A 75 2.15 1.08 16.80
CA LEU A 75 2.04 2.27 17.64
C LEU A 75 0.65 2.39 18.28
N SER A 76 -0.41 2.15 17.52
CA SER A 76 -1.78 2.17 18.05
C SER A 76 -2.00 1.10 19.12
N ASP A 77 -1.54 -0.13 18.86
CA ASP A 77 -1.78 -1.25 19.78
C ASP A 77 -0.93 -1.17 21.03
N LEU A 78 0.36 -0.82 20.90
CA LEU A 78 1.18 -0.60 22.09
C LEU A 78 0.73 0.65 22.87
N GLY A 79 0.24 1.69 22.19
CA GLY A 79 -0.36 2.86 22.83
C GLY A 79 -1.52 2.46 23.74
N LYS A 80 -2.37 1.52 23.31
CA LYS A 80 -3.43 0.95 24.16
C LYS A 80 -2.86 0.17 25.35
N VAL A 81 -1.86 -0.69 25.13
CA VAL A 81 -1.22 -1.50 26.19
C VAL A 81 -0.62 -0.64 27.30
N PHE A 82 0.03 0.46 26.93
CA PHE A 82 0.61 1.40 27.89
C PHE A 82 -0.36 2.49 28.37
N ASN A 83 -1.65 2.38 28.03
CA ASN A 83 -2.70 3.33 28.39
C ASN A 83 -2.35 4.80 28.03
N LEU A 84 -1.72 4.99 26.86
CA LEU A 84 -1.36 6.30 26.36
C LEU A 84 -2.60 7.03 25.81
N PRO A 85 -2.69 8.36 25.96
CA PRO A 85 -3.77 9.13 25.37
C PRO A 85 -3.82 8.97 23.85
N ARG A 86 -5.01 8.64 23.33
CA ARG A 86 -5.21 8.39 21.91
C ARG A 86 -4.80 9.57 21.03
N GLU A 87 -5.03 10.79 21.50
CA GLU A 87 -4.67 12.02 20.79
C GLU A 87 -3.15 12.11 20.55
N ASP A 88 -2.34 11.77 21.55
CA ASP A 88 -0.89 11.81 21.43
C ASP A 88 -0.35 10.69 20.55
N VAL A 89 -0.95 9.50 20.65
CA VAL A 89 -0.66 8.36 19.77
C VAL A 89 -1.00 8.69 18.32
N ASP A 90 -2.15 9.31 18.05
CA ASP A 90 -2.58 9.70 16.71
C ASP A 90 -1.71 10.83 16.13
N ARG A 91 -1.31 11.81 16.96
CA ARG A 91 -0.36 12.86 16.57
C ARG A 91 1.00 12.25 16.17
N LEU A 92 1.51 11.32 16.97
CA LEU A 92 2.75 10.62 16.66
C LEU A 92 2.60 9.76 15.38
N SER A 93 1.49 9.05 15.23
CA SER A 93 1.18 8.23 14.04
C SER A 93 1.13 9.05 12.75
N LYS A 94 0.64 10.30 12.81
CA LYS A 94 0.62 11.22 11.65
C LYS A 94 2.00 11.74 11.27
N GLN A 95 2.92 11.85 12.23
CA GLN A 95 4.28 12.33 12.01
C GLN A 95 5.24 11.22 11.55
N ILE A 96 5.00 9.99 11.98
CA ILE A 96 5.66 8.80 11.42
C ILE A 96 5.05 8.53 10.04
N GLN A 97 5.47 9.31 9.04
CA GLN A 97 5.12 9.08 7.62
C GLN A 97 6.18 8.28 6.87
N CYS A 98 7.34 8.03 7.47
CA CYS A 98 8.40 7.32 6.78
C CYS A 98 8.21 5.81 6.92
N SER A 99 8.25 5.15 5.76
CA SER A 99 8.42 3.70 5.61
C SER A 99 9.66 3.15 6.31
N ASP A 100 10.56 4.00 6.82
CA ASP A 100 11.82 3.60 7.42
C ASP A 100 12.08 4.22 8.81
N LEU A 101 12.12 3.35 9.84
CA LEU A 101 12.42 3.68 11.23
C LEU A 101 13.86 4.17 11.46
N LYS A 102 14.76 3.98 10.49
CA LYS A 102 16.11 4.54 10.56
C LYS A 102 16.09 6.06 10.71
N PHE A 103 15.08 6.72 10.14
CA PHE A 103 14.87 8.16 10.31
C PHE A 103 14.30 8.52 11.68
N LEU A 104 13.42 7.69 12.24
CA LEU A 104 12.86 7.91 13.58
C LEU A 104 13.99 8.02 14.61
N ARG A 105 14.98 7.11 14.59
CA ARG A 105 16.11 7.15 15.52
C ARG A 105 16.87 8.49 15.48
N ARG A 106 16.96 9.11 14.31
CA ARG A 106 17.67 10.39 14.09
C ARG A 106 16.84 11.61 14.49
N GLU A 107 15.51 11.50 14.45
CA GLU A 107 14.58 12.61 14.67
C GLU A 107 13.82 12.54 16.01
N ILE A 108 14.07 11.53 16.87
CA ILE A 108 13.48 11.44 18.23
C ILE A 108 13.66 12.74 19.02
N SER A 109 14.78 13.45 18.85
CA SER A 109 15.04 14.73 19.53
C SER A 109 14.20 15.90 18.98
N THR A 110 13.78 15.80 17.72
CA THR A 110 13.08 16.85 16.97
C THR A 110 11.57 16.80 17.22
N TYR A 111 10.99 15.62 17.40
CA TYR A 111 9.55 15.47 17.57
C TYR A 111 9.10 15.78 19.00
N GLN A 112 8.45 16.93 19.19
CA GLN A 112 7.84 17.35 20.46
C GLN A 112 6.83 16.33 21.01
N SER A 113 6.09 15.67 20.11
CA SER A 113 5.12 14.60 20.41
C SER A 113 5.77 13.34 20.99
N LEU A 114 6.97 12.97 20.50
CA LEU A 114 7.75 11.86 21.04
C LEU A 114 8.23 12.16 22.45
N LYS A 115 8.59 13.41 22.75
CA LYS A 115 8.94 13.82 24.12
C LYS A 115 7.77 13.63 25.08
N ILE A 116 6.56 14.00 24.66
CA ILE A 116 5.33 13.79 25.44
C ILE A 116 5.10 12.29 25.68
N VAL A 117 5.20 11.47 24.62
CA VAL A 117 5.04 10.01 24.73
C VAL A 117 6.09 9.38 25.66
N LEU A 118 7.34 9.85 25.62
CA LEU A 118 8.43 9.39 26.49
C LEU A 118 8.22 9.74 27.97
N MET A 119 7.40 10.74 28.29
CA MET A 119 7.09 11.12 29.67
C MET A 119 6.09 10.16 30.34
N TYR A 120 5.33 9.38 29.57
CA TYR A 120 4.41 8.40 30.13
C TYR A 120 5.13 7.15 30.63
N THR A 121 4.57 6.52 31.67
CA THR A 121 4.96 5.20 32.15
C THR A 121 4.89 4.18 31.01
N GLY A 122 6.04 3.71 30.54
CA GLY A 122 6.15 2.77 29.41
C GLY A 122 6.45 3.41 28.05
N GLY A 123 6.56 4.74 27.94
CA GLY A 123 6.90 5.43 26.70
C GLY A 123 8.29 5.07 26.12
N VAL A 124 9.28 4.86 26.98
CA VAL A 124 10.61 4.37 26.59
C VAL A 124 10.54 2.93 26.08
N THR A 125 9.74 2.09 26.74
CA THR A 125 9.51 0.69 26.35
C THR A 125 8.80 0.62 25.00
N LEU A 126 7.77 1.43 24.79
CA LEU A 126 7.08 1.61 23.50
C LEU A 126 8.08 1.92 22.37
N LEU A 127 8.94 2.91 22.59
CA LEU A 127 9.92 3.33 21.58
C LEU A 127 10.94 2.22 21.27
N ASN A 128 11.39 1.49 22.29
CA ASN A 128 12.28 0.35 22.10
C ASN A 128 11.61 -0.79 21.32
N TYR A 129 10.34 -1.08 21.56
CA TYR A 129 9.59 -2.06 20.77
C TYR A 129 9.42 -1.62 19.32
N LEU A 130 9.09 -0.34 19.10
CA LEU A 130 8.97 0.21 17.74
C LEU A 130 10.29 0.14 16.99
N LEU A 131 11.40 0.58 17.58
CA LEU A 131 12.73 0.57 16.95
C LEU A 131 13.23 -0.83 16.61
N ASN A 132 12.81 -1.84 17.38
CA ASN A 132 13.18 -3.24 17.15
C ASN A 132 12.11 -4.03 16.38
N PHE A 133 11.03 -3.39 15.95
CA PHE A 133 9.95 -4.05 15.21
C PHE A 133 10.43 -4.43 13.81
N LYS A 134 10.75 -5.70 13.62
CA LYS A 134 11.06 -6.28 12.32
C LYS A 134 9.74 -6.61 11.64
N GLY A 135 9.22 -5.69 10.80
CA GLY A 135 7.88 -5.71 10.18
C GLY A 135 7.53 -6.91 9.29
N HIS A 136 7.57 -8.12 9.84
CA HIS A 136 7.41 -9.39 9.14
C HIS A 136 6.11 -10.13 9.49
N LEU A 137 5.21 -9.53 10.27
CA LEU A 137 3.88 -10.11 10.49
C LEU A 137 3.07 -9.99 9.19
N LYS A 138 3.06 -11.07 8.41
CA LYS A 138 2.22 -11.24 7.23
C LYS A 138 0.80 -11.52 7.69
N VAL A 139 -0.12 -10.62 7.37
CA VAL A 139 -1.55 -10.81 7.61
C VAL A 139 -2.16 -11.25 6.29
N TRP A 140 -2.74 -12.46 6.28
CA TRP A 140 -3.62 -12.87 5.19
C TRP A 140 -4.87 -12.00 5.27
N GLY A 141 -5.17 -11.26 4.20
CA GLY A 141 -6.45 -10.55 4.11
C GLY A 141 -7.55 -11.60 4.16
N SER A 142 -8.45 -11.51 5.14
CA SER A 142 -9.64 -12.35 5.16
C SER A 142 -10.37 -12.14 3.83
N MET A 143 -10.47 -13.21 3.03
CA MET A 143 -11.43 -13.27 1.95
C MET A 143 -12.77 -13.04 2.63
N SER A 144 -13.43 -11.91 2.36
CA SER A 144 -14.81 -11.71 2.79
C SER A 144 -15.62 -12.77 2.06
N GLU A 145 -16.00 -13.82 2.79
CA GLU A 145 -17.13 -14.67 2.42
C GLU A 145 -18.37 -13.77 2.52
N GLU A 146 -18.77 -13.21 1.39
CA GLU A 146 -20.15 -12.81 1.11
C GLU A 146 -20.72 -13.74 0.04
#